data_AF-A0A9P5S9P7-F1
#
_entry.id   AF-A0A9P5S9P7-F1
#
_cell.length_a   1.000
_cell.length_b   1.000
_cell.length_c   1.000
_cell.angle_alpha   90.00
_cell.angle_beta   90.00
_cell.angle_gamma   90.00
#
_symmetry.space_group_name_H-M   'P 1'
#
loop_
_entity.id
_entity.type
_entity.pdbx_description
1 polymer ?
#
loop_
_entity_poly.entity_id
_entity_poly.type
_entity_poly.pdbx_seq_one_letter_code
_entity_poly.pdbx_strand_id
1 'polypeptide(L)'
;MRFSVVAIVAAVVAVASAQELNPLYPFKPNGGCIQKCLDDAGNNMLPGKWTSDPSQPGFLESLGFAHDRGTPKYSSYMSATGLCIATKECPKPEQDLYRAQYEAKLAWYLDAKAKAAAVKNAAAGSAAVSGFMGAAALVAAAALF
;
A
#
# COMPACT_ATOMS: atom_id res chain seq x y z
N MET A 1 -32.45 3.04 -22.19
CA MET A 1 -30.97 2.93 -22.17
C MET A 1 -30.60 2.42 -20.78
N ARG A 2 -30.21 1.15 -20.67
CA ARG A 2 -29.89 0.52 -19.38
C ARG A 2 -28.39 0.74 -19.17
N PHE A 3 -28.02 1.55 -18.20
CA PHE A 3 -26.61 1.83 -17.92
C PHE A 3 -25.96 0.56 -17.37
N SER A 4 -25.12 -0.05 -18.20
CA SER A 4 -24.22 -1.13 -17.81
C SER A 4 -23.16 -0.58 -16.85
N VAL A 5 -23.45 -0.64 -15.54
CA VAL A 5 -22.47 -0.35 -14.48
C VAL A 5 -21.95 -1.67 -13.94
N VAL A 6 -21.15 -2.38 -14.74
CA VAL A 6 -20.40 -3.55 -14.27
C VAL A 6 -19.03 -3.50 -14.92
N ALA A 7 -18.03 -3.05 -14.16
CA ALA A 7 -16.60 -3.36 -14.29
C ALA A 7 -15.70 -2.17 -13.89
N ILE A 8 -15.76 -1.71 -12.62
CA ILE A 8 -14.67 -0.88 -12.06
C ILE A 8 -14.35 -1.29 -10.60
N VAL A 9 -14.63 -2.53 -10.18
CA VAL A 9 -14.44 -2.87 -8.75
C VAL A 9 -12.98 -3.21 -8.43
N ALA A 10 -12.21 -3.77 -9.36
CA ALA A 10 -10.82 -4.17 -9.08
C ALA A 10 -9.85 -2.99 -8.93
N ALA A 11 -10.02 -1.91 -9.71
CA ALA A 11 -9.16 -0.72 -9.62
C ALA A 11 -9.50 0.16 -8.40
N VAL A 12 -10.76 0.15 -7.95
CA VAL A 12 -11.20 0.95 -6.80
C VAL A 12 -10.59 0.44 -5.50
N VAL A 13 -10.25 -0.84 -5.36
CA VAL A 13 -9.61 -1.35 -4.12
C VAL A 13 -8.15 -0.89 -3.98
N ALA A 14 -7.41 -0.76 -5.08
CA ALA A 14 -6.04 -0.23 -5.07
C ALA A 14 -6.01 1.30 -4.91
N VAL A 15 -6.98 2.01 -5.51
CA VAL A 15 -7.09 3.47 -5.38
C VAL A 15 -7.65 3.89 -4.02
N ALA A 16 -8.62 3.15 -3.47
CA ALA A 16 -9.16 3.39 -2.13
C ALA A 16 -8.07 3.25 -1.06
N SER A 17 -7.19 2.25 -1.16
CA SER A 17 -6.10 2.09 -0.21
C SER A 17 -5.05 3.21 -0.28
N ALA A 18 -4.69 3.74 -1.46
CA ALA A 18 -3.74 4.85 -1.54
C ALA A 18 -4.34 6.21 -1.08
N GLN A 19 -5.60 6.49 -1.43
CA GLN A 19 -6.28 7.71 -1.00
C GLN A 19 -6.59 7.73 0.50
N GLU A 20 -6.85 6.56 1.09
CA GLU A 20 -7.09 6.41 2.53
C GLU A 20 -5.80 6.48 3.35
N LEU A 21 -4.65 6.06 2.79
CA LEU A 21 -3.35 6.13 3.46
C LEU A 21 -2.74 7.54 3.48
N ASN A 22 -3.06 8.40 2.51
CA ASN A 22 -2.44 9.73 2.37
C ASN A 22 -2.65 10.66 3.59
N PRO A 23 -3.86 10.84 4.16
CA PRO A 23 -4.00 11.61 5.40
C PRO A 23 -3.48 10.87 6.65
N LEU A 24 -3.21 9.56 6.54
CA LEU A 24 -2.84 8.69 7.67
C LEU A 24 -1.35 8.36 7.72
N TYR A 25 -0.51 8.85 6.80
CA TYR A 25 0.94 8.64 6.83
C TYR A 25 1.63 9.77 7.62
N PRO A 26 1.96 9.57 8.91
CA PRO A 26 2.36 10.67 9.81
C PRO A 26 3.86 11.00 9.74
N PHE A 27 4.59 10.42 8.79
CA PHE A 27 6.05 10.49 8.78
C PHE A 27 6.57 11.64 7.94
N LYS A 28 7.68 12.23 8.40
CA LYS A 28 8.33 13.29 7.62
C LYS A 28 8.95 12.68 6.35
N PRO A 29 8.97 13.44 5.25
CA PRO A 29 9.75 13.05 4.09
C PRO A 29 11.22 12.90 4.47
N ASN A 30 11.90 11.95 3.82
CA ASN A 30 13.33 11.78 4.02
C ASN A 30 14.08 12.96 3.39
N GLY A 31 15.32 13.19 3.83
CA GLY A 31 16.18 14.17 3.18
C GLY A 31 16.54 13.76 1.74
N GLY A 32 16.97 14.73 0.93
CA GLY A 32 17.12 14.54 -0.52
C GLY A 32 18.13 13.45 -0.89
N CYS A 33 19.19 13.26 -0.11
CA CYS A 33 20.19 12.22 -0.40
C CYS A 33 19.65 10.82 -0.11
N ILE A 34 19.08 10.63 1.10
CA ILE A 34 18.46 9.36 1.48
C ILE A 34 17.34 9.02 0.50
N GLN A 35 16.45 9.97 0.22
CA GLN A 35 15.30 9.77 -0.65
C GLN A 35 15.73 9.34 -2.04
N LYS A 36 16.75 9.99 -2.62
CA LYS A 36 17.29 9.58 -3.91
C LYS A 36 17.85 8.16 -3.89
N CYS A 37 18.57 7.76 -2.83
CA CYS A 37 19.07 6.39 -2.72
C CYS A 37 17.95 5.35 -2.62
N LEU A 38 16.90 5.66 -1.85
CA LEU A 38 15.70 4.82 -1.74
C LEU A 38 15.00 4.68 -3.10
N ASP A 39 14.84 5.78 -3.82
CA ASP A 39 14.18 5.82 -5.13
C ASP A 39 15.03 5.16 -6.22
N ASP A 40 16.35 5.37 -6.25
CA ASP A 40 17.23 4.72 -7.23
C ASP A 40 17.19 3.19 -7.06
N ALA A 41 17.33 2.70 -5.83
CA ALA A 41 17.25 1.26 -5.54
C ALA A 41 15.86 0.69 -5.86
N GLY A 42 14.82 1.43 -5.49
CA GLY A 42 13.44 1.02 -5.69
C GLY A 42 13.04 0.97 -7.17
N ASN A 43 13.40 1.99 -7.95
CA ASN A 43 13.17 2.03 -9.40
C ASN A 43 13.92 0.91 -10.13
N ASN A 44 15.12 0.53 -9.67
CA ASN A 44 15.86 -0.60 -10.25
C ASN A 44 15.16 -1.94 -10.01
N MET A 45 14.44 -2.09 -8.89
CA MET A 45 13.74 -3.34 -8.54
C MET A 45 12.28 -3.36 -9.01
N LEU A 46 11.64 -2.19 -9.13
CA LEU A 46 10.27 -1.99 -9.57
C LEU A 46 10.20 -0.88 -10.63
N PRO A 47 10.70 -1.13 -11.86
CA PRO A 47 10.73 -0.12 -12.91
C PRO A 47 9.32 0.33 -13.28
N GLY A 48 9.08 1.64 -13.21
CA GLY A 48 7.80 2.26 -13.56
C GLY A 48 6.66 2.08 -12.55
N LYS A 49 6.92 1.43 -11.40
CA LYS A 49 5.93 1.21 -10.34
C LYS A 49 6.37 1.71 -8.97
N TRP A 50 7.66 1.97 -8.79
CA TRP A 50 8.18 2.53 -7.56
C TRP A 50 7.56 3.90 -7.28
N THR A 51 7.13 4.10 -6.04
CA THR A 51 6.66 5.39 -5.58
C THR A 51 6.92 5.56 -4.08
N SER A 52 7.40 6.74 -3.74
CA SER A 52 7.54 7.20 -2.35
C SER A 52 6.41 8.14 -1.93
N ASP A 53 5.47 8.43 -2.84
CA ASP A 53 4.28 9.25 -2.59
C ASP A 53 3.16 8.36 -2.01
N PRO A 54 2.68 8.64 -0.78
CA PRO A 54 1.61 7.88 -0.13
C PRO A 54 0.28 7.92 -0.87
N SER A 55 0.09 8.88 -1.77
CA SER A 55 -1.12 9.05 -2.60
C SER A 55 -1.20 8.07 -3.76
N GLN A 56 -0.09 7.42 -4.13
CA GLN A 56 0.01 6.63 -5.35
C GLN A 56 -0.35 5.15 -5.10
N PRO A 57 -1.02 4.47 -6.05
CA PRO A 57 -1.49 3.08 -5.91
C PRO A 57 -0.39 1.99 -5.83
N GLY A 58 0.88 2.38 -5.74
CA GLY A 58 2.05 1.50 -5.55
C GLY A 58 2.83 1.76 -4.26
N PHE A 59 2.37 2.67 -3.40
CA PHE A 59 3.12 3.09 -2.21
C PHE A 59 3.34 1.96 -1.20
N LEU A 60 2.27 1.23 -0.89
CA LEU A 60 2.35 0.11 0.06
C LEU A 60 3.22 -1.04 -0.49
N GLU A 61 3.22 -1.25 -1.80
CA GLU A 61 4.12 -2.21 -2.45
C GLU A 61 5.58 -1.77 -2.34
N SER A 62 5.86 -0.49 -2.61
CA SER A 62 7.21 0.10 -2.50
C SER A 62 7.73 0.04 -1.05
N LEU A 63 6.88 0.35 -0.06
CA LEU A 63 7.22 0.17 1.36
C LEU A 63 7.50 -1.29 1.73
N GLY A 64 6.87 -2.25 1.06
CA GLY A 64 7.14 -3.67 1.27
C GLY A 64 8.60 -4.03 1.02
N PHE A 65 9.27 -3.41 0.04
CA PHE A 65 10.70 -3.64 -0.19
C PHE A 65 11.57 -3.13 0.97
N ALA A 66 11.13 -2.09 1.68
CA ALA A 66 11.85 -1.54 2.82
C ALA A 66 11.52 -2.21 4.17
N HIS A 67 10.39 -2.95 4.26
CA HIS A 67 9.84 -3.39 5.55
C HIS A 67 9.44 -4.88 5.64
N ASP A 68 9.33 -5.62 4.52
CA ASP A 68 9.08 -7.07 4.54
C ASP A 68 10.36 -7.86 4.89
N ARG A 69 10.77 -7.75 6.16
CA ARG A 69 11.94 -8.43 6.72
C ARG A 69 11.89 -9.94 6.44
N GLY A 70 13.06 -10.51 6.14
CA GLY A 70 13.20 -11.96 5.85
C GLY A 70 12.86 -12.36 4.42
N THR A 71 12.50 -11.42 3.55
CA THR A 71 12.32 -11.69 2.11
C THR A 71 13.60 -11.39 1.33
N PRO A 72 13.87 -12.10 0.20
CA PRO A 72 14.99 -11.77 -0.68
C PRO A 72 14.91 -10.36 -1.27
N LYS A 73 13.68 -9.85 -1.46
CA LYS A 73 13.44 -8.49 -1.97
C LYS A 73 13.90 -7.45 -0.96
N TYR A 74 13.59 -7.65 0.32
CA TYR A 74 14.06 -6.78 1.40
C TYR A 74 15.58 -6.74 1.51
N SER A 75 16.24 -7.91 1.53
CA SER A 75 17.70 -7.94 1.66
C SER A 75 18.41 -7.24 0.51
N SER A 76 17.92 -7.43 -0.72
CA SER A 76 18.49 -6.79 -1.91
C SER A 76 18.25 -5.28 -1.91
N TYR A 77 17.05 -4.84 -1.55
CA TYR A 77 16.72 -3.41 -1.45
C TYR A 77 17.54 -2.71 -0.36
N MET A 78 17.61 -3.28 0.85
CA MET A 78 18.37 -2.72 1.97
C MET A 78 19.88 -2.70 1.69
N SER A 79 20.40 -3.69 0.97
CA SER A 79 21.81 -3.71 0.56
C SER A 79 22.10 -2.62 -0.48
N ALA A 80 21.25 -2.47 -1.50
CA ALA A 80 21.43 -1.46 -2.55
C ALA A 80 21.31 -0.04 -1.99
N THR A 81 20.32 0.20 -1.13
CA THR A 81 20.12 1.49 -0.46
C THR A 81 21.25 1.79 0.53
N GLY A 82 21.66 0.81 1.35
CA GLY A 82 22.79 0.95 2.27
C GLY A 82 24.10 1.28 1.55
N LEU A 83 24.37 0.62 0.42
CA LEU A 83 25.53 0.91 -0.42
C LEU A 83 25.47 2.32 -1.02
N CYS A 84 24.30 2.76 -1.50
CA CYS A 84 24.14 4.13 -2.02
C CYS A 84 24.37 5.17 -0.93
N ILE A 85 23.80 4.97 0.26
CA ILE A 85 23.93 5.90 1.38
C ILE A 85 25.40 6.02 1.82
N ALA A 86 26.12 4.89 1.86
CA ALA A 86 27.54 4.87 2.20
C ALA A 86 28.41 5.52 1.12
N THR A 87 28.17 5.21 -0.16
CA THR A 87 28.98 5.72 -1.28
C THR A 87 28.75 7.21 -1.56
N LYS A 88 27.54 7.71 -1.32
CA LYS A 88 27.19 9.13 -1.49
C LYS A 88 27.41 9.98 -0.25
N GLU A 89 27.91 9.38 0.84
CA GLU A 89 28.17 10.06 2.11
C GLU A 89 26.99 10.92 2.56
N CYS A 90 25.77 10.36 2.54
CA CYS A 90 24.58 11.15 2.83
C CYS A 90 24.67 11.83 4.20
N PRO A 91 24.17 13.08 4.35
CA PRO A 91 24.33 13.85 5.57
C PRO A 91 23.82 13.10 6.79
N LYS A 92 24.60 13.12 7.88
CA LYS A 92 24.25 12.44 9.13
C LYS A 92 22.85 12.79 9.67
N PRO A 93 22.39 14.07 9.63
CA PRO A 93 21.03 14.40 10.05
C PRO A 93 19.94 13.68 9.25
N GLU A 94 20.13 13.45 7.94
CA GLU A 94 19.16 12.72 7.12
C GLU A 94 19.14 11.23 7.48
N GLN A 95 20.32 10.65 7.70
CA GLN A 95 20.43 9.26 8.15
C GLN A 95 19.79 9.06 9.53
N ASP A 96 20.00 10.00 10.44
CA ASP A 96 19.45 9.95 11.80
C ASP A 96 17.91 10.10 11.79
N LEU A 97 17.37 10.99 10.93
CA LEU A 97 15.93 11.09 10.70
C LEU A 97 15.34 9.79 10.15
N TYR A 98 16.00 9.20 9.15
CA TYR A 98 15.57 7.94 8.54
C TYR A 98 15.52 6.81 9.58
N ARG A 99 16.60 6.65 10.37
CA ARG A 99 16.68 5.65 11.45
C ARG A 99 15.63 5.89 12.54
N ALA A 100 15.46 7.14 12.98
CA ALA A 100 14.50 7.48 14.03
C ALA A 100 13.05 7.14 13.67
N GLN A 101 12.69 7.22 12.39
CA GLN A 101 11.34 6.90 11.92
C GLN A 101 11.19 5.45 11.46
N TYR A 102 12.28 4.69 11.32
CA TYR A 102 12.25 3.39 10.66
C TYR A 102 11.34 2.38 11.37
N GLU A 103 11.48 2.24 12.68
CA GLU A 103 10.66 1.30 13.48
C GLU A 103 9.18 1.73 13.51
N ALA A 104 8.92 3.03 13.62
CA ALA A 104 7.56 3.55 13.60
C ALA A 104 6.91 3.35 12.21
N LYS A 105 7.67 3.55 11.12
CA LYS A 105 7.23 3.26 9.74
C LYS A 105 6.93 1.77 9.55
N LEU A 106 7.74 0.89 10.12
CA LEU A 106 7.50 -0.55 10.08
C LEU A 106 6.19 -0.91 10.79
N ALA A 107 5.96 -0.40 12.00
CA ALA A 107 4.72 -0.67 12.74
C ALA A 107 3.48 -0.20 11.97
N TRP A 108 3.54 1.02 11.41
CA TRP A 108 2.48 1.55 10.57
C TRP A 108 2.27 0.71 9.30
N TYR A 109 3.35 0.30 8.64
CA TYR A 109 3.28 -0.52 7.43
C TYR A 109 2.57 -1.86 7.68
N LEU A 110 2.88 -2.53 8.79
CA LEU A 110 2.25 -3.80 9.14
C LEU A 110 0.74 -3.65 9.38
N ASP A 111 0.33 -2.58 10.08
CA ASP A 111 -1.08 -2.25 10.29
C ASP A 111 -1.79 -1.90 8.97
N ALA A 112 -1.19 -1.05 8.14
CA ALA A 112 -1.70 -0.68 6.83
C ALA A 112 -1.84 -1.90 5.90
N LYS A 113 -0.86 -2.81 5.92
CA LYS A 113 -0.88 -4.08 5.17
C LYS A 113 -2.01 -5.00 5.64
N ALA A 114 -2.21 -5.14 6.95
CA ALA A 114 -3.29 -5.93 7.52
C ALA A 114 -4.66 -5.36 7.15
N LYS A 115 -4.85 -4.05 7.27
CA LYS A 115 -6.09 -3.35 6.86
C LYS A 115 -6.37 -3.52 5.37
N ALA A 116 -5.35 -3.34 4.50
CA ALA A 116 -5.49 -3.56 3.08
C ALA A 116 -5.88 -5.01 2.74
N ALA A 117 -5.36 -6.00 3.47
CA ALA A 117 -5.77 -7.40 3.32
C ALA A 117 -7.21 -7.66 3.79
N ALA A 118 -7.62 -7.04 4.92
CA ALA A 118 -8.97 -7.16 5.44
C ALA A 118 -10.01 -6.58 4.47
N VAL A 119 -9.73 -5.42 3.85
CA VAL A 119 -10.60 -4.82 2.82
C VAL A 119 -10.73 -5.72 1.60
N LYS A 120 -9.63 -6.34 1.14
CA LYS A 120 -9.67 -7.33 0.04
C LYS A 120 -10.56 -8.52 0.38
N ASN A 121 -10.47 -9.04 1.60
CA ASN A 121 -11.27 -10.17 2.05
C ASN A 121 -12.76 -9.79 2.22
N ALA A 122 -13.06 -8.59 2.70
CA ALA A 122 -14.42 -8.07 2.80
C ALA A 122 -15.05 -7.84 1.41
N ALA A 123 -14.29 -7.31 0.45
CA ALA A 123 -14.75 -7.14 -0.93
C ALA A 123 -15.01 -8.49 -1.63
N ALA A 124 -14.18 -9.51 -1.37
CA ALA A 124 -14.38 -10.87 -1.87
C ALA A 124 -15.62 -11.54 -1.24
N GLY A 125 -15.89 -11.31 0.05
CA GLY A 125 -17.09 -11.80 0.73
C GLY A 125 -18.39 -11.18 0.19
N SER A 126 -18.38 -9.88 -0.12
CA SER A 126 -19.54 -9.19 -0.71
C SER A 126 -19.83 -9.62 -2.16
N ALA A 127 -18.81 -10.00 -2.93
CA ALA A 127 -18.98 -10.59 -4.26
C ALA A 127 -19.59 -12.00 -4.20
N ALA A 128 -19.31 -12.79 -3.15
CA ALA A 128 -19.85 -14.13 -2.98
C ALA A 128 -21.35 -14.14 -2.62
N VAL A 129 -21.84 -13.14 -1.86
CA VAL A 129 -23.26 -13.04 -1.49
C VAL A 129 -24.15 -12.60 -2.66
N SER A 130 -23.60 -11.88 -3.64
CA SER A 130 -24.36 -11.42 -4.81
C SER A 130 -24.58 -12.51 -5.87
N GLY A 131 -23.86 -13.63 -5.77
CA GLY A 131 -23.97 -14.79 -6.65
C GLY A 131 -25.01 -15.83 -6.22
N PHE A 132 -25.63 -15.68 -5.04
CA PHE A 132 -26.57 -16.66 -4.46
C PHE A 132 -28.00 -16.12 -4.29
N MET A 133 -28.41 -15.16 -5.13
CA MET A 133 -29.82 -14.78 -5.28
C MET A 133 -30.33 -15.05 -6.70
N GLY A 134 -29.98 -16.22 -7.22
CA GLY A 134 -30.77 -16.91 -8.23
C GLY A 134 -31.80 -17.79 -7.52
N ALA A 135 -33.07 -17.35 -7.56
CA ALA A 135 -34.27 -18.15 -7.34
C ALA A 135 -34.46 -18.84 -5.97
N ALA A 136 -35.01 -18.12 -4.99
CA ALA A 136 -35.96 -18.72 -4.03
C ALA A 136 -36.85 -17.67 -3.33
N ALA A 137 -38.15 -17.82 -3.57
CA ALA A 137 -39.25 -17.53 -2.65
C ALA A 137 -39.53 -16.06 -2.23
N LEU A 138 -40.37 -15.44 -3.06
CA LEU A 138 -41.57 -14.70 -2.67
C LEU A 138 -42.25 -15.27 -1.40
N VAL A 139 -42.21 -14.60 -0.23
CA VAL A 139 -43.29 -14.61 0.77
C VAL A 139 -43.29 -13.31 1.60
N ALA A 140 -44.34 -12.53 1.37
CA ALA A 140 -45.11 -11.66 2.27
C ALA A 140 -44.42 -10.79 3.34
N ALA A 141 -44.59 -9.47 3.19
CA ALA A 141 -45.05 -8.60 4.28
C ALA A 141 -45.89 -7.45 3.68
N ALA A 142 -47.19 -7.71 3.53
CA ALA A 142 -48.20 -6.68 3.37
C ALA A 142 -49.20 -6.80 4.52
N ALA A 143 -49.68 -5.66 4.98
CA ALA A 143 -50.65 -5.41 6.05
C ALA A 143 -50.08 -5.27 7.47
N LEU A 144 -50.03 -4.02 7.96
CA LEU A 144 -50.97 -3.52 8.98
C LEU A 144 -50.64 -2.04 9.30
N PHE A 145 -51.39 -1.11 8.69
CA PHE A 145 -51.94 0.11 9.29
C PHE A 145 -53.18 0.52 8.49
#